data_AF-A0AAY5KSJ5-F1
#
_entry.id   AF-A0AAY5KSJ5-F1
#
_cell.length_a   1.000
_cell.length_b   1.000
_cell.length_c   1.000
_cell.angle_alpha   90.00
_cell.angle_beta   90.00
_cell.angle_gamma   90.00
#
_symmetry.space_group_name_H-M   'P 1'
#
loop_
_entity.id
_entity.type
_entity.pdbx_description
1 polymer ?
#
loop_
_entity_poly.entity_id
_entity_poly.type
_entity_poly.pdbx_seq_one_letter_code
_entity_poly.pdbx_strand_id
1 'polypeptide(L)'
;MTVVPKQNKRVPLYSPVLASLLNPLLEGRVPPLASKGPVQGPLTPSEFEDQQEPSPFMFGDNVNLQWQNWTGSLPTAAVGIYNGYTERTDYICKYKCEAGFYTPSKGPYCQYPYGAREYYAPEFQVLTNIDNFEFVEWKDDSYGSVPKHSVRTCSGRSTYVGKNKYGLGKVVSEFEAFFLPWEGDEYWYKNYQVLTINRDAYSQHISHVKYGIDEVEIFQYPPETMRLSSVTNNECQEVVKTVTISKTSEVESTWNIGRTTMLGVTAGITAKIPLIGSGGVEFSAEKTLQFNRGTTMVEALSHSVSVELRVPPNHSCTVRMEGRKITADIPFTARLSRTYRNGETQWTTITGVYDGVQIGEIRAVVDRCEPVVDAKPCP
;
A
#
# COMPACT_ATOMS: atom_id res chain seq x y z
N MET A 1 -30.17 26.06 29.89
CA MET A 1 -30.28 25.38 28.58
C MET A 1 -30.26 26.45 27.51
N THR A 2 -29.09 26.68 26.92
CA THR A 2 -28.89 27.74 25.93
C THR A 2 -28.67 27.05 24.59
N VAL A 3 -29.62 27.22 23.68
CA VAL A 3 -29.61 26.62 22.35
C VAL A 3 -28.58 27.33 21.49
N VAL A 4 -27.54 26.60 21.06
CA VAL A 4 -26.54 27.07 20.10
C VAL A 4 -27.12 26.93 18.68
N PRO A 5 -27.14 27.98 17.84
CA PRO A 5 -27.66 27.87 16.49
C PRO A 5 -26.65 27.16 15.57
N LYS A 6 -27.17 26.23 14.75
CA LYS A 6 -26.43 25.52 13.71
C LYS A 6 -25.81 26.51 12.73
N GLN A 7 -24.50 26.41 12.52
CA GLN A 7 -23.81 27.09 11.42
C GLN A 7 -24.32 26.55 10.08
N ASN A 8 -24.92 27.43 9.29
CA ASN A 8 -25.24 27.19 7.89
C ASN A 8 -23.94 26.95 7.10
N LYS A 9 -23.90 25.84 6.35
CA LYS A 9 -22.89 25.59 5.32
C LYS A 9 -22.90 26.76 4.32
N ARG A 10 -21.77 27.45 4.18
CA ARG A 10 -21.56 28.38 3.07
C ARG A 10 -21.55 27.58 1.77
N VAL A 11 -22.50 27.88 0.90
CA VAL A 11 -22.40 27.62 -0.55
C VAL A 11 -21.19 28.42 -1.05
N PRO A 12 -20.26 27.87 -1.86
CA PRO A 12 -19.17 28.65 -2.39
C PRO A 12 -19.73 29.74 -3.30
N LEU A 13 -19.41 31.00 -2.99
CA LEU A 13 -19.71 32.14 -3.85
C LEU A 13 -18.90 31.99 -5.15
N TYR A 14 -19.60 32.09 -6.28
CA TYR A 14 -19.04 32.39 -7.60
C TYR A 14 -17.96 33.49 -7.48
N SER A 15 -16.72 33.22 -7.88
CA SER A 15 -15.70 34.27 -8.00
C SER A 15 -15.60 34.72 -9.46
N PRO A 16 -16.25 35.84 -9.86
CA PRO A 16 -16.30 36.28 -11.25
C PRO A 16 -14.93 36.73 -11.82
N VAL A 17 -13.90 36.88 -10.97
CA VAL A 17 -12.57 37.38 -11.35
C VAL A 17 -11.72 36.31 -12.07
N LEU A 18 -11.92 35.02 -11.77
CA LEU A 18 -11.17 33.94 -12.44
C LEU A 18 -11.79 33.57 -13.79
N ALA A 19 -13.12 33.67 -13.93
CA ALA A 19 -13.81 33.42 -15.19
C ALA A 19 -13.45 34.47 -16.28
N SER A 20 -13.12 35.71 -15.89
CA SER A 20 -12.71 36.75 -16.86
C SER A 20 -11.33 36.56 -17.49
N LEU A 21 -10.56 35.55 -17.05
CA LEU A 21 -9.25 35.21 -17.63
C LEU A 21 -9.35 34.17 -18.77
N LEU A 22 -10.50 33.53 -18.94
CA LEU A 22 -10.70 32.50 -19.96
C LEU A 22 -11.11 33.13 -21.28
N ASN A 23 -10.56 32.64 -22.40
CA ASN A 23 -10.97 33.10 -23.73
C ASN A 23 -12.37 32.56 -24.07
N PRO A 24 -13.42 33.40 -24.13
CA PRO A 24 -14.78 32.93 -24.36
C PRO A 24 -15.00 32.37 -25.77
N LEU A 25 -14.12 32.68 -26.72
CA LEU A 25 -14.24 32.20 -28.10
C LEU A 25 -13.99 30.69 -28.23
N LEU A 26 -13.22 30.12 -27.30
CA LEU A 26 -12.81 28.71 -27.28
C LEU A 26 -13.60 27.86 -26.26
N GLU A 27 -14.59 28.45 -25.59
CA GLU A 27 -15.50 27.73 -24.71
C GLU A 27 -16.36 26.73 -25.49
N GLY A 28 -16.31 25.45 -25.12
CA GLY A 28 -17.25 24.44 -25.61
C GLY A 28 -17.18 24.15 -27.11
N ARG A 29 -16.20 24.71 -27.83
CA ARG A 29 -16.06 24.57 -29.28
C ARG A 29 -15.65 23.16 -29.68
N VAL A 30 -16.01 22.77 -30.90
CA VAL A 30 -15.49 21.56 -31.53
C VAL A 30 -14.10 21.90 -32.09
N PRO A 31 -13.03 21.24 -31.64
CA PRO A 31 -11.69 21.52 -32.16
C PRO A 31 -11.54 20.93 -33.57
N PRO A 32 -10.93 21.66 -34.53
CA PRO A 32 -10.89 21.24 -35.93
C PRO A 32 -9.96 20.04 -36.14
N LEU A 33 -10.38 19.07 -36.97
CA LEU A 33 -9.56 17.89 -37.33
C LEU A 33 -8.48 18.19 -38.36
N ALA A 34 -8.66 19.24 -39.18
CA ALA A 34 -7.65 19.65 -40.13
C ALA A 34 -6.41 20.14 -39.35
N SER A 35 -5.31 19.40 -39.46
CA SER A 35 -4.02 19.83 -38.90
C SER A 35 -3.64 21.16 -39.54
N LYS A 36 -3.22 22.13 -38.72
CA LYS A 36 -2.72 23.42 -39.21
C LYS A 36 -1.29 23.33 -39.77
N GLY A 37 -0.80 22.12 -40.08
CA GLY A 37 0.62 21.83 -40.36
C GLY A 37 1.39 21.57 -39.07
N PRO A 38 2.73 21.38 -39.12
CA PRO A 38 3.54 21.29 -37.91
C PRO A 38 3.49 22.65 -37.20
N VAL A 39 2.58 22.79 -36.24
CA VAL A 39 2.58 23.92 -35.32
C VAL A 39 3.84 23.76 -34.48
N GLN A 40 4.89 24.52 -34.83
CA GLN A 40 6.01 24.78 -33.91
C GLN A 40 5.46 25.67 -32.80
N GLY A 41 4.66 25.08 -31.90
CA GLY A 41 4.20 25.79 -30.72
C GLY A 41 5.41 26.21 -29.90
N PRO A 42 5.29 27.31 -29.14
CA PRO A 42 6.37 27.74 -28.29
C PRO A 42 6.83 26.58 -27.39
N LEU A 43 8.14 26.46 -27.23
CA LEU A 43 8.69 25.71 -26.11
C LEU A 43 8.18 26.34 -24.82
N THR A 44 8.21 25.55 -23.76
CA THR A 44 7.79 25.93 -22.41
C THR A 44 8.00 27.42 -22.07
N PRO A 45 7.00 28.12 -21.52
CA PRO A 45 7.15 29.50 -21.06
C PRO A 45 8.28 29.64 -20.03
N SER A 46 9.03 30.74 -20.07
CA SER A 46 10.12 31.03 -19.13
C SER A 46 9.67 31.06 -17.66
N GLU A 47 8.38 31.31 -17.38
CA GLU A 47 7.77 31.25 -16.05
C GLU A 47 7.87 29.86 -15.36
N PHE A 48 8.17 28.81 -16.12
CA PHE A 48 8.38 27.46 -15.60
C PHE A 48 9.85 27.12 -15.32
N GLU A 49 10.81 27.96 -15.74
CA GLU A 49 12.25 27.71 -15.55
C GLU A 49 12.62 27.70 -14.05
N ASP A 50 11.92 28.50 -13.23
CA ASP A 50 12.15 28.60 -11.77
C ASP A 50 11.22 27.73 -10.92
N GLN A 51 10.32 26.93 -11.53
CA GLN A 51 9.39 26.10 -10.77
C GLN A 51 10.03 24.79 -10.30
N GLN A 52 10.14 24.66 -8.97
CA GLN A 52 10.63 23.47 -8.30
C GLN A 52 9.84 22.23 -8.73
N GLU A 53 10.59 21.16 -9.01
CA GLU A 53 10.03 19.84 -9.35
C GLU A 53 9.01 19.40 -8.28
N PRO A 54 7.81 18.97 -8.67
CA PRO A 54 6.81 18.51 -7.71
C PRO A 54 7.29 17.26 -6.98
N SER A 55 6.85 17.13 -5.72
CA SER A 55 7.21 16.02 -4.84
C SER A 55 6.91 14.64 -5.47
N PRO A 56 7.81 13.65 -5.36
CA PRO A 56 7.65 12.32 -5.98
C PRO A 56 6.50 11.48 -5.36
N PHE A 57 6.12 11.75 -4.12
CA PHE A 57 5.10 10.99 -3.39
C PHE A 57 3.68 11.54 -3.63
N MET A 58 3.10 11.21 -4.79
CA MET A 58 1.76 11.69 -5.19
C MET A 58 0.62 10.73 -4.84
N PHE A 59 0.88 9.43 -4.82
CA PHE A 59 -0.19 8.41 -4.82
C PHE A 59 -0.25 7.55 -3.55
N GLY A 60 0.54 7.86 -2.52
CA GLY A 60 0.53 7.16 -1.23
C GLY A 60 0.77 5.66 -1.39
N ASP A 61 -0.16 4.84 -0.88
CA ASP A 61 -0.09 3.37 -0.96
C ASP A 61 -0.32 2.77 -2.36
N ASN A 62 -0.73 3.58 -3.34
CA ASN A 62 -0.92 3.15 -4.73
C ASN A 62 0.42 3.18 -5.51
N VAL A 63 1.42 2.46 -4.99
CA VAL A 63 2.82 2.51 -5.43
C VAL A 63 3.05 2.07 -6.88
N ASN A 64 2.11 1.33 -7.47
CA ASN A 64 2.19 0.91 -8.87
C ASN A 64 1.81 2.05 -9.84
N LEU A 65 1.08 3.06 -9.37
CA LEU A 65 0.78 4.26 -10.16
C LEU A 65 1.84 5.32 -9.86
N GLN A 66 2.50 5.84 -10.89
CA GLN A 66 3.59 6.80 -10.74
C GLN A 66 3.69 7.76 -11.92
N TRP A 67 4.25 8.94 -11.67
CA TRP A 67 4.74 9.83 -12.72
C TRP A 67 6.19 9.46 -13.01
N GLN A 68 6.44 8.92 -14.20
CA GLN A 68 7.77 8.48 -14.62
C GLN A 68 8.36 9.47 -15.62
N ASN A 69 9.61 9.91 -15.39
CA ASN A 69 10.31 10.80 -16.33
C ASN A 69 10.48 10.13 -17.70
N TRP A 70 10.29 10.92 -18.76
CA TRP A 70 10.52 10.49 -20.12
C TRP A 70 12.00 10.20 -20.36
N THR A 71 12.31 9.00 -20.88
CA THR A 71 13.67 8.53 -21.16
C THR A 71 13.94 8.35 -22.65
N GLY A 72 13.06 8.87 -23.52
CA GLY A 72 13.16 8.72 -24.98
C GLY A 72 12.28 7.61 -25.57
N SER A 73 11.66 6.77 -24.74
CA SER A 73 10.75 5.71 -25.18
C SER A 73 9.52 5.61 -24.28
N LEU A 74 8.38 5.25 -24.88
CA LEU A 74 7.13 5.05 -24.16
C LEU A 74 7.24 3.86 -23.19
N PRO A 75 6.98 4.03 -21.88
CA PRO A 75 6.95 2.92 -20.94
C PRO A 75 5.82 1.93 -21.26
N THR A 76 6.07 0.63 -21.09
CA THR A 76 5.05 -0.43 -21.28
C THR A 76 3.83 -0.23 -20.39
N ALA A 77 4.04 0.33 -19.20
CA ALA A 77 3.01 0.61 -18.20
C ALA A 77 2.29 1.96 -18.42
N ALA A 78 2.53 2.66 -19.54
CA ALA A 78 1.93 3.98 -19.78
C ALA A 78 0.40 3.92 -19.83
N VAL A 79 -0.24 4.79 -19.06
CA VAL A 79 -1.70 4.92 -19.03
C VAL A 79 -2.12 5.82 -20.19
N GLY A 80 -3.04 5.32 -21.02
CA GLY A 80 -3.54 6.05 -22.18
C GLY A 80 -5.00 5.73 -22.50
N ILE A 81 -5.52 6.42 -23.50
CA ILE A 81 -6.84 6.20 -24.06
C ILE A 81 -6.74 6.03 -25.57
N TYR A 82 -7.68 5.27 -26.14
CA TYR A 82 -7.96 5.39 -27.57
C TYR A 82 -8.85 6.62 -27.78
N ASN A 83 -8.33 7.62 -28.48
CA ASN A 83 -9.04 8.83 -28.83
C ASN A 83 -9.81 8.61 -30.14
N GLY A 84 -11.09 8.28 -30.03
CA GLY A 84 -11.96 8.05 -31.19
C GLY A 84 -12.21 9.28 -32.06
N TYR A 85 -11.95 10.50 -31.56
CA TYR A 85 -12.12 11.73 -32.35
C TYR A 85 -10.95 11.94 -33.32
N THR A 86 -9.74 11.51 -32.95
CA THR A 86 -8.53 11.63 -33.78
C THR A 86 -8.01 10.29 -34.31
N GLU A 87 -8.71 9.19 -34.01
CA GLU A 87 -8.38 7.82 -34.39
C GLU A 87 -6.93 7.41 -34.03
N ARG A 88 -6.48 7.81 -32.83
CA ARG A 88 -5.14 7.47 -32.33
C ARG A 88 -5.14 7.16 -30.84
N THR A 89 -4.04 6.58 -30.36
CA THR A 89 -3.81 6.41 -28.92
C THR A 89 -3.07 7.63 -28.37
N ASP A 90 -3.63 8.20 -27.30
CA ASP A 90 -3.06 9.31 -26.55
C ASP A 90 -2.70 8.80 -25.14
N TYR A 91 -1.47 9.06 -24.70
CA TYR A 91 -0.97 8.68 -23.38
C TYR A 91 -0.94 9.89 -22.46
N ILE A 92 -1.25 9.67 -21.18
CA ILE A 92 -1.26 10.74 -20.20
C ILE A 92 0.17 11.16 -19.89
N CYS A 93 0.48 12.42 -20.15
CA CYS A 93 1.73 13.03 -19.76
C CYS A 93 1.48 14.30 -18.95
N LYS A 94 2.52 14.81 -18.32
CA LYS A 94 2.53 16.16 -17.78
C LYS A 94 3.90 16.82 -17.94
N TYR A 95 3.87 18.13 -18.11
CA TYR A 95 5.03 19.00 -17.91
C TYR A 95 4.83 19.78 -16.61
N LYS A 96 5.75 19.64 -15.65
CA LYS A 96 5.60 20.18 -14.29
C LYS A 96 4.25 19.75 -13.66
N CYS A 97 3.27 20.65 -13.63
CA CYS A 97 1.91 20.41 -13.12
C CYS A 97 0.82 20.36 -14.20
N GLU A 98 1.18 20.60 -15.46
CA GLU A 98 0.23 20.74 -16.55
C GLU A 98 0.07 19.38 -17.24
N ALA A 99 -1.07 18.73 -17.01
CA ALA A 99 -1.41 17.48 -17.68
C ALA A 99 -1.86 17.73 -19.12
N GLY A 100 -1.49 16.80 -19.98
CA GLY A 100 -1.72 16.86 -21.40
C GLY A 100 -1.70 15.46 -22.01
N PHE A 101 -1.23 15.36 -23.24
CA PHE A 101 -1.08 14.08 -23.92
C PHE A 101 0.24 13.94 -24.66
N TYR A 102 0.69 12.69 -24.76
CA TYR A 102 1.77 12.27 -25.64
C TYR A 102 1.20 11.29 -26.66
N THR A 103 1.61 11.41 -27.92
CA THR A 103 1.32 10.42 -28.95
C THR A 103 2.52 10.30 -29.90
N PRO A 104 2.92 9.08 -30.31
CA PRO A 104 4.08 8.90 -31.19
C PRO A 104 4.00 9.69 -32.51
N SER A 105 2.79 9.91 -33.03
CA SER A 105 2.58 10.64 -34.30
C SER A 105 2.87 12.14 -34.22
N LYS A 106 2.97 12.71 -33.01
CA LYS A 106 3.32 14.13 -32.76
C LYS A 106 4.75 14.33 -32.23
N GLY A 107 5.58 13.29 -32.28
CA GLY A 107 6.96 13.34 -31.83
C GLY A 107 7.13 13.19 -30.32
N PRO A 108 8.38 13.26 -29.81
CA PRO A 108 8.73 12.97 -28.41
C PRO A 108 8.42 14.15 -27.48
N TYR A 109 7.19 14.66 -27.52
CA TYR A 109 6.76 15.82 -26.75
C TYR A 109 5.47 15.53 -25.99
N CYS A 110 5.38 16.03 -24.76
CA CYS A 110 4.10 16.21 -24.09
C CYS A 110 3.43 17.49 -24.61
N GLN A 111 2.25 17.37 -25.22
CA GLN A 111 1.39 18.50 -25.57
C GLN A 111 0.52 18.84 -24.37
N TYR A 112 0.64 20.06 -23.83
CA TYR A 112 -0.10 20.48 -22.65
C TYR A 112 -0.70 21.88 -22.79
N PRO A 113 -1.87 22.13 -22.17
CA PRO A 113 -2.52 23.43 -22.21
C PRO A 113 -1.99 24.32 -21.10
N TYR A 114 -1.69 25.59 -21.38
CA TYR A 114 -1.39 26.61 -20.37
C TYR A 114 -1.67 28.01 -20.91
N GLY A 115 -2.22 28.91 -20.09
CA GLY A 115 -2.31 30.34 -20.41
C GLY A 115 -2.88 30.66 -21.80
N ALA A 116 -4.01 30.02 -22.17
CA ALA A 116 -4.70 30.16 -23.45
C ALA A 116 -3.99 29.56 -24.69
N ARG A 117 -2.91 28.77 -24.53
CA ARG A 117 -2.18 28.13 -25.63
C ARG A 117 -1.85 26.66 -25.37
N GLU A 118 -1.60 25.93 -26.44
CA GLU A 118 -0.92 24.62 -26.40
C GLU A 118 0.60 24.82 -26.42
N TYR A 119 1.30 24.10 -25.53
CA TYR A 119 2.75 24.06 -25.43
C TYR A 119 3.29 22.65 -25.60
N TYR A 120 4.59 22.56 -25.89
CA TYR A 120 5.30 21.32 -26.18
C TYR A 120 6.53 21.21 -25.27
N ALA A 121 6.62 20.12 -24.51
CA ALA A 121 7.76 19.85 -23.64
C ALA A 121 8.47 18.54 -24.01
N PRO A 122 9.79 18.56 -24.30
CA PRO A 122 10.59 17.35 -24.52
C PRO A 122 10.97 16.65 -23.21
N GLU A 123 11.06 17.41 -22.12
CA GLU A 123 11.31 16.90 -20.77
C GLU A 123 9.99 16.81 -20.03
N PHE A 124 9.39 15.61 -19.93
CA PHE A 124 8.07 15.45 -19.33
C PHE A 124 7.98 14.16 -18.53
N GLN A 125 6.88 13.99 -17.81
CA GLN A 125 6.56 12.76 -17.09
C GLN A 125 5.37 12.08 -17.75
N VAL A 126 5.39 10.76 -17.83
CA VAL A 126 4.27 9.91 -18.28
C VAL A 126 3.64 9.28 -17.05
N LEU A 127 2.30 9.23 -17.01
CA LEU A 127 1.61 8.47 -15.98
C LEU A 127 1.72 6.98 -16.32
N THR A 128 2.28 6.20 -15.40
CA THR A 128 2.44 4.75 -15.59
C THR A 128 1.74 4.00 -14.47
N ASN A 129 1.12 2.87 -14.82
CA ASN A 129 0.49 1.92 -13.91
C ASN A 129 1.15 0.55 -14.09
N ILE A 130 2.16 0.26 -13.26
CA ILE A 130 2.97 -0.96 -13.36
C ILE A 130 2.05 -2.18 -13.20
N ASP A 131 2.17 -3.12 -14.14
CA ASP A 131 1.33 -4.33 -14.26
C ASP A 131 -0.18 -4.05 -14.41
N ASN A 132 -0.59 -2.81 -14.69
CA ASN A 132 -1.98 -2.36 -14.63
C ASN A 132 -2.65 -2.67 -13.26
N PHE A 133 -1.86 -2.63 -12.18
CA PHE A 133 -2.30 -3.11 -10.88
C PHE A 133 -3.31 -2.18 -10.19
N GLU A 134 -3.14 -0.86 -10.33
CA GLU A 134 -4.08 0.10 -9.75
C GLU A 134 -5.31 0.21 -10.67
N PHE A 135 -6.50 0.13 -10.09
CA PHE A 135 -7.74 0.23 -10.83
C PHE A 135 -8.05 1.70 -11.05
N VAL A 136 -7.71 2.21 -12.24
CA VAL A 136 -8.00 3.59 -12.61
C VAL A 136 -9.26 3.65 -13.46
N GLU A 137 -10.11 4.64 -13.19
CA GLU A 137 -11.40 4.79 -13.87
C GLU A 137 -11.69 6.26 -14.19
N TRP A 138 -12.38 6.48 -15.30
CA TRP A 138 -12.86 7.80 -15.71
C TRP A 138 -14.25 8.05 -15.14
N LYS A 139 -14.42 9.13 -14.38
CA LYS A 139 -15.70 9.53 -13.79
C LYS A 139 -16.15 10.87 -14.32
N ASP A 140 -17.41 10.95 -14.75
CA ASP A 140 -18.03 12.18 -15.21
C ASP A 140 -18.13 13.21 -14.07
N ASP A 141 -17.77 14.45 -14.39
CA ASP A 141 -17.93 15.58 -13.50
C ASP A 141 -18.01 16.89 -14.31
N SER A 142 -18.23 18.02 -13.63
CA SER A 142 -18.44 19.30 -14.29
C SER A 142 -18.18 20.50 -13.38
N TYR A 143 -18.04 21.68 -13.98
CA TYR A 143 -17.98 22.97 -13.27
C TYR A 143 -16.99 23.00 -12.09
N GLY A 144 -15.79 22.45 -12.28
CA GLY A 144 -14.71 22.43 -11.29
C GLY A 144 -14.81 21.35 -10.22
N SER A 145 -15.95 20.67 -10.13
CA SER A 145 -16.08 19.51 -9.26
C SER A 145 -15.19 18.38 -9.76
N VAL A 146 -14.65 17.65 -8.80
CA VAL A 146 -13.76 16.51 -9.01
C VAL A 146 -14.13 15.39 -8.05
N PRO A 147 -14.18 14.13 -8.50
CA PRO A 147 -14.47 13.01 -7.63
C PRO A 147 -13.36 12.80 -6.59
N LYS A 148 -13.68 12.06 -5.52
CA LYS A 148 -12.67 11.61 -4.56
C LYS A 148 -11.63 10.72 -5.25
N HIS A 149 -10.39 10.75 -4.75
CA HIS A 149 -9.26 9.95 -5.26
C HIS A 149 -8.89 10.26 -6.73
N SER A 150 -9.19 11.49 -7.17
CA SER A 150 -8.75 11.99 -8.47
C SER A 150 -7.23 12.04 -8.59
N VAL A 151 -6.71 11.66 -9.76
CA VAL A 151 -5.27 11.66 -10.08
C VAL A 151 -4.81 13.11 -10.25
N ARG A 152 -4.09 13.61 -9.24
CA ARG A 152 -3.48 14.94 -9.23
C ARG A 152 -2.19 14.98 -10.03
N THR A 153 -1.91 16.14 -10.60
CA THR A 153 -0.65 16.39 -11.32
C THR A 153 0.47 16.89 -10.39
N CYS A 154 0.11 17.63 -9.33
CA CYS A 154 1.04 18.19 -8.34
C CYS A 154 0.42 18.24 -6.93
N SER A 155 1.28 18.13 -5.91
CA SER A 155 0.92 18.36 -4.51
C SER A 155 0.49 19.82 -4.30
N GLY A 156 -0.60 20.04 -3.56
CA GLY A 156 -1.04 21.39 -3.18
C GLY A 156 -1.74 22.21 -4.26
N ARG A 157 -1.87 21.70 -5.50
CA ARG A 157 -2.65 22.34 -6.59
C ARG A 157 -3.94 21.56 -6.86
N SER A 158 -5.01 22.25 -7.29
CA SER A 158 -6.27 21.62 -7.72
C SER A 158 -6.27 21.28 -9.21
N THR A 159 -5.14 20.74 -9.68
CA THR A 159 -4.96 20.31 -11.07
C THR A 159 -4.97 18.80 -11.15
N TYR A 160 -5.82 18.27 -12.03
CA TYR A 160 -6.08 16.84 -12.15
C TYR A 160 -6.02 16.39 -13.60
N VAL A 161 -5.74 15.11 -13.82
CA VAL A 161 -5.82 14.50 -15.15
C VAL A 161 -7.27 14.39 -15.57
N GLY A 162 -7.59 14.96 -16.73
CA GLY A 162 -8.94 14.98 -17.28
C GLY A 162 -9.00 14.50 -18.72
N LYS A 163 -10.21 14.20 -19.16
CA LYS A 163 -10.52 14.02 -20.58
C LYS A 163 -11.91 14.53 -20.92
N ASN A 164 -12.14 14.76 -22.19
CA ASN A 164 -13.48 14.84 -22.76
C ASN A 164 -13.54 13.98 -24.03
N LYS A 165 -14.60 14.13 -24.83
CA LYS A 165 -14.76 13.38 -26.08
C LYS A 165 -13.70 13.68 -27.15
N TYR A 166 -12.92 14.75 -27.02
CA TYR A 166 -11.92 15.17 -27.99
C TYR A 166 -10.49 14.76 -27.63
N GLY A 167 -10.19 14.52 -26.34
CA GLY A 167 -8.85 14.11 -25.91
C GLY A 167 -8.59 14.29 -24.42
N LEU A 168 -7.30 14.12 -24.07
CA LEU A 168 -6.76 14.27 -22.72
C LEU A 168 -6.31 15.71 -22.46
N GLY A 169 -6.27 16.10 -21.19
CA GLY A 169 -5.80 17.39 -20.74
C GLY A 169 -5.84 17.50 -19.22
N LYS A 170 -6.12 18.70 -18.72
CA LYS A 170 -6.17 18.98 -17.28
C LYS A 170 -7.52 19.53 -16.84
N VAL A 171 -7.96 19.16 -15.65
CA VAL A 171 -9.05 19.84 -14.95
C VAL A 171 -8.43 20.76 -13.91
N VAL A 172 -8.84 22.02 -13.89
CA VAL A 172 -8.43 22.98 -12.87
C VAL A 172 -9.68 23.45 -12.13
N SER A 173 -9.83 22.98 -10.89
CA SER A 173 -11.05 23.24 -10.10
C SER A 173 -11.29 24.74 -9.89
N GLU A 174 -10.24 25.55 -9.73
CA GLU A 174 -10.36 27.00 -9.52
C GLU A 174 -10.93 27.75 -10.75
N PHE A 175 -10.69 27.23 -11.96
CA PHE A 175 -11.26 27.78 -13.19
C PHE A 175 -12.56 27.08 -13.59
N GLU A 176 -13.00 26.12 -12.79
CA GLU A 176 -14.22 25.34 -13.00
C GLU A 176 -14.29 24.69 -14.39
N ALA A 177 -13.16 24.25 -14.94
CA ALA A 177 -13.08 23.81 -16.33
C ALA A 177 -12.03 22.72 -16.57
N PHE A 178 -12.30 21.94 -17.61
CA PHE A 178 -11.32 21.10 -18.30
C PHE A 178 -10.68 21.89 -19.44
N PHE A 179 -9.37 21.76 -19.59
CA PHE A 179 -8.56 22.41 -20.61
C PHE A 179 -7.93 21.35 -21.53
N LEU A 180 -8.10 21.54 -22.83
CA LEU A 180 -7.65 20.66 -23.90
C LEU A 180 -6.60 21.38 -24.74
N PRO A 181 -5.37 20.86 -24.82
CA PRO A 181 -4.38 21.33 -25.79
C PRO A 181 -4.78 20.89 -27.20
N TRP A 182 -4.79 21.83 -28.15
CA TRP A 182 -5.13 21.51 -29.54
C TRP A 182 -4.55 22.49 -30.58
N GLU A 183 -3.60 22.03 -31.38
CA GLU A 183 -3.09 22.72 -32.59
C GLU A 183 -2.74 24.21 -32.35
N GLY A 184 -2.04 24.48 -31.25
CA GLY A 184 -1.58 25.80 -30.80
C GLY A 184 -2.49 26.48 -29.77
N ASP A 185 -3.73 26.03 -29.62
CA ASP A 185 -4.75 26.69 -28.80
C ASP A 185 -5.08 25.86 -27.54
N GLU A 186 -5.54 26.54 -26.48
CA GLU A 186 -6.12 25.91 -25.28
C GLU A 186 -7.66 26.06 -25.32
N TYR A 187 -8.34 24.96 -25.60
CA TYR A 187 -9.80 24.90 -25.52
C TYR A 187 -10.25 24.59 -24.10
N TRP A 188 -11.46 24.99 -23.73
CA TRP A 188 -11.97 24.69 -22.40
C TRP A 188 -13.46 24.31 -22.37
N TYR A 189 -13.81 23.45 -21.41
CA TYR A 189 -15.12 22.80 -21.32
C TYR A 189 -15.59 22.68 -19.88
N LYS A 190 -16.90 22.86 -19.65
CA LYS A 190 -17.51 22.70 -18.33
C LYS A 190 -17.90 21.27 -17.98
N ASN A 191 -18.00 20.36 -18.96
CA ASN A 191 -18.28 18.95 -18.76
C ASN A 191 -17.10 18.10 -19.20
N TYR A 192 -16.69 17.16 -18.36
CA TYR A 192 -15.48 16.37 -18.55
C TYR A 192 -15.53 15.10 -17.73
N GLN A 193 -14.51 14.26 -17.89
CA GLN A 193 -14.24 13.12 -17.04
C GLN A 193 -12.90 13.32 -16.34
N VAL A 194 -12.83 12.94 -15.07
CA VAL A 194 -11.61 12.98 -14.25
C VAL A 194 -11.10 11.57 -14.07
N LEU A 195 -9.78 11.37 -14.20
CA LEU A 195 -9.17 10.09 -13.88
C LEU A 195 -9.12 9.91 -12.37
N THR A 196 -9.60 8.78 -11.88
CA THR A 196 -9.66 8.48 -10.44
C THR A 196 -9.07 7.11 -10.16
N ILE A 197 -8.53 6.94 -8.95
CA ILE A 197 -8.12 5.63 -8.44
C ILE A 197 -9.35 5.02 -7.75
N ASN A 198 -9.83 3.90 -8.27
CA ASN A 198 -10.92 3.16 -7.65
C ASN A 198 -10.43 2.56 -6.31
N ARG A 199 -11.03 3.04 -5.22
CA ARG A 199 -10.78 2.57 -3.84
C ARG A 199 -11.97 1.82 -3.24
N ASP A 200 -12.81 1.24 -4.09
CA ASP A 200 -13.84 0.32 -3.67
C ASP A 200 -13.22 -0.88 -2.95
N ALA A 201 -14.02 -1.53 -2.10
CA ALA A 201 -13.56 -2.68 -1.37
C ALA A 201 -13.15 -3.80 -2.35
N TYR A 202 -11.91 -4.27 -2.20
CA TYR A 202 -11.35 -5.43 -2.89
C TYR A 202 -11.03 -6.53 -1.87
N SER A 203 -10.89 -7.77 -2.31
CA SER A 203 -10.14 -8.78 -1.57
C SER A 203 -8.70 -8.82 -2.09
N GLN A 204 -7.75 -9.22 -1.26
CA GLN A 204 -6.36 -9.37 -1.69
C GLN A 204 -5.78 -10.72 -1.30
N HIS A 205 -4.80 -11.18 -2.06
CA HIS A 205 -4.14 -12.45 -1.82
C HIS A 205 -2.65 -12.38 -2.19
N ILE A 206 -1.80 -12.91 -1.33
CA ILE A 206 -0.36 -13.06 -1.58
C ILE A 206 -0.11 -14.52 -2.01
N SER A 207 0.64 -14.73 -3.09
CA SER A 207 0.95 -16.05 -3.62
C SER A 207 2.34 -16.12 -4.24
N HIS A 208 2.79 -17.30 -4.63
CA HIS A 208 4.09 -17.50 -5.29
C HIS A 208 5.26 -16.95 -4.47
N VAL A 209 5.18 -17.12 -3.15
CA VAL A 209 6.15 -16.56 -2.21
C VAL A 209 7.48 -17.30 -2.31
N LYS A 210 8.56 -16.55 -2.47
CA LYS A 210 9.94 -17.05 -2.44
C LYS A 210 10.71 -16.29 -1.39
N TYR A 211 11.14 -16.99 -0.36
CA TYR A 211 11.95 -16.44 0.73
C TYR A 211 13.44 -16.49 0.38
N GLY A 212 14.17 -15.42 0.65
CA GLY A 212 15.63 -15.40 0.62
C GLY A 212 16.16 -15.70 2.01
N ILE A 213 16.66 -16.92 2.22
CA ILE A 213 17.12 -17.39 3.55
C ILE A 213 18.64 -17.51 3.66
N ASP A 214 19.37 -17.33 2.57
CA ASP A 214 20.81 -17.63 2.50
C ASP A 214 21.66 -16.75 3.45
N GLU A 215 21.18 -15.55 3.77
CA GLU A 215 21.88 -14.57 4.62
C GLU A 215 20.98 -14.02 5.75
N VAL A 216 19.96 -14.77 6.18
CA VAL A 216 19.05 -14.33 7.25
C VAL A 216 19.74 -14.40 8.61
N GLU A 217 19.72 -13.28 9.34
CA GLU A 217 20.13 -13.23 10.73
C GLU A 217 19.00 -13.69 11.66
N ILE A 218 19.33 -14.64 12.54
CA ILE A 218 18.41 -15.18 13.54
C ILE A 218 18.74 -14.57 14.90
N PHE A 219 17.79 -13.86 15.47
CA PHE A 219 17.93 -13.22 16.77
C PHE A 219 17.34 -14.12 17.86
N GLN A 220 18.18 -14.50 18.82
CA GLN A 220 17.79 -15.36 19.94
C GLN A 220 17.83 -14.57 21.25
N TYR A 221 16.67 -14.38 21.86
CA TYR A 221 16.55 -13.69 23.15
C TYR A 221 16.93 -14.63 24.31
N PRO A 222 17.25 -14.14 25.51
CA PRO A 222 17.46 -15.02 26.66
C PRO A 222 16.23 -15.91 26.95
N PRO A 223 16.39 -17.12 27.52
CA PRO A 223 15.27 -17.94 27.94
C PRO A 223 14.41 -17.24 29.01
N GLU A 224 13.09 -17.35 28.89
CA GLU A 224 12.12 -16.80 29.82
C GLU A 224 11.26 -17.90 30.44
N THR A 225 10.91 -17.74 31.73
CA THR A 225 9.99 -18.67 32.39
C THR A 225 8.57 -18.45 31.86
N MET A 226 8.06 -19.43 31.13
CA MET A 226 6.73 -19.39 30.53
C MET A 226 5.63 -19.66 31.56
N ARG A 227 5.87 -20.66 32.42
CA ARG A 227 4.97 -21.11 33.49
C ARG A 227 5.76 -21.88 34.53
N LEU A 228 5.33 -21.82 35.79
CA LEU A 228 5.93 -22.59 36.88
C LEU A 228 4.88 -23.41 37.62
N SER A 229 5.32 -24.48 38.26
CA SER A 229 4.53 -25.33 39.15
C SER A 229 5.41 -25.83 40.29
N SER A 230 4.86 -26.01 41.48
CA SER A 230 5.60 -26.50 42.64
C SER A 230 4.93 -27.74 43.22
N VAL A 231 5.74 -28.66 43.72
CA VAL A 231 5.29 -29.87 44.42
C VAL A 231 5.87 -29.84 45.81
N THR A 232 4.99 -29.86 46.81
CA THR A 232 5.37 -29.87 48.22
C THR A 232 5.06 -31.23 48.83
N ASN A 233 6.06 -31.83 49.47
CA ASN A 233 5.92 -33.08 50.21
C ASN A 233 5.90 -32.80 51.72
N ASN A 234 4.73 -32.91 52.34
CA ASN A 234 4.56 -32.79 53.79
C ASN A 234 4.61 -34.14 54.52
N GLU A 235 4.90 -35.23 53.81
CA GLU A 235 5.01 -36.57 54.37
C GLU A 235 6.45 -36.83 54.85
N CYS A 236 6.61 -37.92 55.61
CA CYS A 236 7.90 -38.34 56.14
C CYS A 236 8.68 -39.33 55.28
N GLN A 237 8.18 -39.59 54.07
CA GLN A 237 8.83 -40.42 53.07
C GLN A 237 8.99 -39.65 51.76
N GLU A 238 9.98 -40.03 50.95
CA GLU A 238 10.14 -39.47 49.61
C GLU A 238 8.90 -39.75 48.76
N VAL A 239 8.41 -38.73 48.05
CA VAL A 239 7.28 -38.88 47.14
C VAL A 239 7.77 -38.67 45.71
N VAL A 240 7.38 -39.60 44.83
CA VAL A 240 7.60 -39.49 43.39
C VAL A 240 6.34 -38.90 42.74
N LYS A 241 6.48 -37.79 42.01
CA LYS A 241 5.40 -37.16 41.24
C LYS A 241 5.88 -36.78 39.85
N THR A 242 5.07 -37.09 38.84
CA THR A 242 5.23 -36.51 37.51
C THR A 242 4.54 -35.16 37.45
N VAL A 243 5.30 -34.11 37.15
CA VAL A 243 4.79 -32.76 36.92
C VAL A 243 4.72 -32.52 35.42
N THR A 244 3.53 -32.22 34.92
CA THR A 244 3.31 -31.79 33.53
C THR A 244 2.92 -30.32 33.54
N ILE A 245 3.69 -29.48 32.84
CA ILE A 245 3.42 -28.06 32.68
C ILE A 245 3.09 -27.82 31.21
N SER A 246 1.95 -27.18 30.94
CA SER A 246 1.56 -26.76 29.61
C SER A 246 1.19 -25.29 29.55
N LYS A 247 1.47 -24.67 28.41
CA LYS A 247 1.10 -23.28 28.09
C LYS A 247 0.80 -23.15 26.60
N THR A 248 -0.27 -22.45 26.29
CA THR A 248 -0.54 -21.97 24.93
C THR A 248 -0.10 -20.51 24.84
N SER A 249 0.69 -20.19 23.82
CA SER A 249 1.19 -18.84 23.54
C SER A 249 0.68 -18.39 22.18
N GLU A 250 0.35 -17.12 22.05
CA GLU A 250 0.03 -16.52 20.74
C GLU A 250 1.30 -15.93 20.15
N VAL A 251 1.61 -16.30 18.91
CA VAL A 251 2.71 -15.72 18.14
C VAL A 251 2.16 -15.00 16.92
N GLU A 252 2.75 -13.86 16.60
CA GLU A 252 2.40 -13.09 15.41
C GLU A 252 3.44 -13.32 14.32
N SER A 253 2.98 -13.38 13.08
CA SER A 253 3.79 -13.44 11.87
C SER A 253 3.27 -12.42 10.86
N THR A 254 4.13 -11.55 10.35
CA THR A 254 3.72 -10.46 9.45
C THR A 254 4.47 -10.51 8.13
N TRP A 255 3.74 -10.48 7.03
CA TRP A 255 4.31 -10.28 5.69
C TRP A 255 4.25 -8.80 5.35
N ASN A 256 5.32 -8.06 5.64
CA ASN A 256 5.38 -6.65 5.33
C ASN A 256 5.61 -6.46 3.82
N ILE A 257 4.61 -5.91 3.12
CA ILE A 257 4.63 -5.70 1.67
C ILE A 257 4.97 -4.25 1.27
N GLY A 258 5.42 -3.42 2.22
CA GLY A 258 5.80 -2.02 1.97
C GLY A 258 4.63 -1.06 1.70
N ARG A 259 3.39 -1.51 1.89
CA ARG A 259 2.17 -0.72 1.67
C ARG A 259 1.05 -1.17 2.59
N THR A 260 0.10 -0.28 2.87
CA THR A 260 -1.02 -0.61 3.75
C THR A 260 -2.07 -1.49 3.05
N THR A 261 -2.81 -2.22 3.87
CA THR A 261 -4.02 -2.96 3.47
C THR A 261 -5.25 -2.17 3.91
N MET A 262 -6.25 -2.05 3.03
CA MET A 262 -7.47 -1.32 3.35
C MET A 262 -8.22 -1.99 4.53
N LEU A 263 -8.73 -1.19 5.47
CA LEU A 263 -9.45 -1.72 6.63
C LEU A 263 -10.74 -2.44 6.21
N GLY A 264 -10.99 -3.62 6.78
CA GLY A 264 -12.21 -4.40 6.53
C GLY A 264 -12.19 -5.23 5.25
N VAL A 265 -11.06 -5.29 4.52
CA VAL A 265 -10.91 -6.20 3.38
C VAL A 265 -10.47 -7.58 3.82
N THR A 266 -10.94 -8.60 3.11
CA THR A 266 -10.42 -9.96 3.24
C THR A 266 -9.05 -10.02 2.59
N ALA A 267 -8.06 -10.48 3.37
CA ALA A 267 -6.69 -10.63 2.92
C ALA A 267 -6.18 -12.01 3.29
N GLY A 268 -5.43 -12.65 2.40
CA GLY A 268 -4.85 -13.97 2.65
C GLY A 268 -3.52 -14.19 1.97
N ILE A 269 -2.95 -15.36 2.22
CA ILE A 269 -1.68 -15.81 1.65
C ILE A 269 -1.72 -17.30 1.36
N THR A 270 -1.09 -17.71 0.25
CA THR A 270 -0.72 -19.10 -0.02
C THR A 270 0.80 -19.19 -0.10
N ALA A 271 1.40 -19.83 0.89
CA ALA A 271 2.84 -19.97 1.01
C ALA A 271 3.23 -21.13 1.91
N LYS A 272 4.50 -21.54 1.83
CA LYS A 272 5.15 -22.23 2.95
C LYS A 272 5.41 -21.24 4.07
N ILE A 273 5.21 -21.65 5.32
CA ILE A 273 5.41 -20.77 6.48
C ILE A 273 6.80 -21.06 7.06
N PRO A 274 7.66 -20.03 7.23
CA PRO A 274 8.96 -20.19 7.87
C PRO A 274 8.83 -20.70 9.31
N LEU A 275 9.66 -21.69 9.65
CA LEU A 275 9.83 -22.24 10.99
C LEU A 275 11.24 -21.87 11.45
N ILE A 276 11.34 -20.90 12.35
CA ILE A 276 12.61 -20.31 12.79
C ILE A 276 13.11 -21.04 14.03
N GLY A 277 14.27 -21.69 13.92
CA GLY A 277 14.96 -22.36 15.02
C GLY A 277 16.38 -21.83 15.21
N SER A 278 17.09 -22.31 16.24
CA SER A 278 18.47 -21.89 16.49
C SER A 278 19.47 -22.38 15.43
N GLY A 279 19.13 -23.43 14.69
CA GLY A 279 19.95 -23.98 13.61
C GLY A 279 19.68 -23.41 12.21
N GLY A 280 18.68 -22.54 12.05
CA GLY A 280 18.29 -22.02 10.73
C GLY A 280 16.78 -21.83 10.57
N VAL A 281 16.38 -21.59 9.33
CA VAL A 281 14.98 -21.48 8.91
C VAL A 281 14.59 -22.73 8.13
N GLU A 282 13.56 -23.43 8.59
CA GLU A 282 12.88 -24.50 7.87
C GLU A 282 11.52 -24.02 7.33
N PHE A 283 10.83 -24.86 6.57
CA PHE A 283 9.54 -24.50 5.99
C PHE A 283 8.48 -25.58 6.24
N SER A 284 7.27 -25.14 6.56
CA SER A 284 6.11 -26.02 6.58
C SER A 284 5.67 -26.46 5.17
N ALA A 285 4.71 -27.39 5.11
CA ALA A 285 3.96 -27.65 3.88
C ALA A 285 3.23 -26.36 3.45
N GLU A 286 3.04 -26.18 2.14
CA GLU A 286 2.30 -25.03 1.62
C GLU A 286 0.86 -25.04 2.13
N LYS A 287 0.41 -23.88 2.63
CA LYS A 287 -0.93 -23.69 3.18
C LYS A 287 -1.51 -22.37 2.70
N THR A 288 -2.84 -22.30 2.72
CA THR A 288 -3.59 -21.06 2.49
C THR A 288 -4.13 -20.55 3.82
N LEU A 289 -3.79 -19.32 4.17
CA LEU A 289 -4.12 -18.69 5.45
C LEU A 289 -4.84 -17.36 5.19
N GLN A 290 -5.77 -17.02 6.07
CA GLN A 290 -6.42 -15.72 6.08
C GLN A 290 -5.76 -14.85 7.14
N PHE A 291 -5.44 -13.61 6.78
CA PHE A 291 -4.90 -12.65 7.71
C PHE A 291 -6.00 -12.13 8.62
N ASN A 292 -5.66 -11.94 9.90
CA ASN A 292 -6.59 -11.36 10.87
C ASN A 292 -6.41 -9.83 10.99
N ARG A 293 -5.24 -9.30 10.62
CA ARG A 293 -4.94 -7.87 10.65
C ARG A 293 -4.00 -7.49 9.51
N GLY A 294 -4.51 -6.87 8.45
CA GLY A 294 -3.71 -6.44 7.30
C GLY A 294 -3.04 -7.63 6.61
N THR A 295 -1.71 -7.76 6.78
CA THR A 295 -0.90 -8.90 6.31
C THR A 295 -0.26 -9.67 7.47
N THR A 296 -0.84 -9.56 8.67
CA THR A 296 -0.44 -10.29 9.88
C THR A 296 -1.37 -11.48 10.10
N MET A 297 -0.76 -12.57 10.59
CA MET A 297 -1.42 -13.74 11.12
C MET A 297 -1.03 -13.92 12.58
N VAL A 298 -1.99 -14.33 13.42
CA VAL A 298 -1.75 -14.73 14.81
C VAL A 298 -2.09 -16.20 14.95
N GLU A 299 -1.14 -17.00 15.43
CA GLU A 299 -1.30 -18.43 15.67
C GLU A 299 -1.13 -18.74 17.16
N ALA A 300 -1.95 -19.66 17.67
CA ALA A 300 -1.84 -20.19 19.03
C ALA A 300 -1.00 -21.47 19.01
N LEU A 301 0.15 -21.45 19.67
CA LEU A 301 1.07 -22.59 19.82
C LEU A 301 0.98 -23.16 21.23
N SER A 302 0.67 -24.45 21.34
CA SER A 302 0.64 -25.16 22.61
C SER A 302 1.95 -25.87 22.86
N HIS A 303 2.51 -25.65 24.04
CA HIS A 303 3.76 -26.24 24.49
C HIS A 303 3.50 -27.04 25.78
N SER A 304 4.21 -28.15 25.95
CA SER A 304 4.11 -28.98 27.15
C SER A 304 5.45 -29.64 27.47
N VAL A 305 5.77 -29.73 28.76
CA VAL A 305 6.92 -30.48 29.29
C VAL A 305 6.49 -31.31 30.48
N SER A 306 7.10 -32.47 30.64
CA SER A 306 6.85 -33.37 31.76
C SER A 306 8.16 -33.79 32.40
N VAL A 307 8.23 -33.76 33.72
CA VAL A 307 9.39 -34.21 34.51
C VAL A 307 8.93 -35.04 35.69
N GLU A 308 9.62 -36.13 35.97
CA GLU A 308 9.45 -36.88 37.21
C GLU A 308 10.30 -36.25 38.32
N LEU A 309 9.67 -35.91 39.44
CA LEU A 309 10.32 -35.36 40.62
C LEU A 309 10.30 -36.37 41.76
N ARG A 310 11.43 -36.46 42.45
CA ARG A 310 11.57 -37.12 43.74
C ARG A 310 11.70 -36.03 44.80
N VAL A 311 10.64 -35.83 45.57
CA VAL A 311 10.55 -34.74 46.54
C VAL A 311 10.83 -35.31 47.93
N PRO A 312 11.94 -34.92 48.59
CA PRO A 312 12.27 -35.40 49.93
C PRO A 312 11.19 -35.02 50.95
N PRO A 313 11.16 -35.70 52.12
CA PRO A 313 10.30 -35.31 53.24
C PRO A 313 10.43 -33.84 53.60
N ASN A 314 9.32 -33.15 53.86
CA ASN A 314 9.29 -31.74 54.28
C ASN A 314 10.03 -30.78 53.32
N HIS A 315 10.06 -31.09 52.02
CA HIS A 315 10.64 -30.21 50.99
C HIS A 315 9.59 -29.80 49.94
N SER A 316 9.83 -28.66 49.31
CA SER A 316 9.11 -28.19 48.13
C SER A 316 10.07 -28.05 46.96
N CYS A 317 9.73 -28.63 45.82
CA CYS A 317 10.49 -28.50 44.58
C CYS A 317 9.67 -27.68 43.58
N THR A 318 10.32 -26.72 42.91
CA THR A 318 9.69 -25.92 41.85
C THR A 318 10.21 -26.35 40.49
N VAL A 319 9.30 -26.49 39.54
CA VAL A 319 9.60 -26.76 38.13
C VAL A 319 9.13 -25.57 37.31
N ARG A 320 10.05 -25.05 36.49
CA ARG A 320 9.80 -23.96 35.56
C ARG A 320 9.88 -24.49 34.15
N MET A 321 8.85 -24.21 33.37
CA MET A 321 8.90 -24.35 31.93
C MET A 321 9.52 -23.08 31.37
N GLU A 322 10.72 -23.19 30.81
CA GLU A 322 11.40 -22.10 30.12
C GLU A 322 11.25 -22.26 28.61
N GLY A 323 11.12 -21.14 27.90
CA GLY A 323 11.14 -21.09 26.45
C GLY A 323 11.91 -19.87 25.97
N ARG A 324 12.37 -19.91 24.73
CA ARG A 324 13.20 -18.88 24.14
C ARG A 324 12.48 -18.23 22.98
N LYS A 325 12.35 -16.90 23.00
CA LYS A 325 11.87 -16.15 21.84
C LYS A 325 12.97 -16.12 20.78
N ILE A 326 12.62 -16.48 19.56
CA ILE A 326 13.49 -16.47 18.39
C ILE A 326 12.77 -15.68 17.29
N THR A 327 13.46 -14.74 16.67
CA THR A 327 12.92 -13.91 15.59
C THR A 327 13.86 -13.86 14.39
N ALA A 328 13.30 -13.65 13.21
CA ALA A 328 14.07 -13.45 11.98
C ALA A 328 13.30 -12.56 11.01
N ASP A 329 14.03 -11.66 10.36
CA ASP A 329 13.54 -10.84 9.25
C ASP A 329 13.95 -11.51 7.94
N ILE A 330 12.98 -12.06 7.21
CA ILE A 330 13.23 -12.86 6.01
C ILE A 330 12.74 -12.11 4.78
N PRO A 331 13.63 -11.62 3.89
CA PRO A 331 13.21 -10.98 2.66
C PRO A 331 12.47 -11.99 1.78
N PHE A 332 11.45 -11.53 1.06
CA PHE A 332 10.73 -12.37 0.11
C PHE A 332 10.33 -11.61 -1.15
N THR A 333 10.11 -12.38 -2.21
CA THR A 333 9.39 -11.95 -3.42
C THR A 333 8.08 -12.70 -3.51
N ALA A 334 7.02 -12.06 -3.99
CA ALA A 334 5.72 -12.70 -4.14
C ALA A 334 4.87 -12.01 -5.22
N ARG A 335 3.72 -12.60 -5.50
CA ARG A 335 2.66 -12.01 -6.31
C ARG A 335 1.53 -11.55 -5.40
N LEU A 336 1.20 -10.26 -5.45
CA LEU A 336 0.01 -9.68 -4.82
C LEU A 336 -1.09 -9.59 -5.86
N SER A 337 -2.26 -10.17 -5.58
CA SER A 337 -3.47 -9.99 -6.39
C SER A 337 -4.54 -9.24 -5.62
N ARG A 338 -5.29 -8.38 -6.31
CA ARG A 338 -6.50 -7.72 -5.78
C ARG A 338 -7.68 -8.04 -6.68
N THR A 339 -8.79 -8.45 -6.08
CA THR A 339 -10.04 -8.76 -6.78
C THR A 339 -11.14 -7.81 -6.33
N TYR A 340 -11.72 -7.08 -7.27
CA TYR A 340 -12.79 -6.11 -7.00
C TYR A 340 -14.16 -6.80 -6.97
N ARG A 341 -15.18 -6.07 -6.52
CA ARG A 341 -16.57 -6.58 -6.45
C ARG A 341 -17.14 -6.99 -7.80
N ASN A 342 -16.64 -6.42 -8.89
CA ASN A 342 -17.00 -6.78 -10.26
C ASN A 342 -16.38 -8.12 -10.71
N GLY A 343 -15.54 -8.75 -9.88
CA GLY A 343 -14.83 -9.99 -10.18
C GLY A 343 -13.52 -9.81 -10.94
N GLU A 344 -13.16 -8.58 -11.29
CA GLU A 344 -11.90 -8.29 -11.97
C GLU A 344 -10.72 -8.45 -11.00
N THR A 345 -9.70 -9.19 -11.43
CA THR A 345 -8.48 -9.44 -10.66
C THR A 345 -7.27 -8.88 -11.37
N GLN A 346 -6.56 -7.97 -10.71
CA GLN A 346 -5.25 -7.49 -11.15
C GLN A 346 -4.18 -8.03 -10.20
N TRP A 347 -2.94 -8.12 -10.69
CA TRP A 347 -1.83 -8.61 -9.88
C TRP A 347 -0.52 -7.91 -10.22
N THR A 348 0.39 -7.89 -9.26
CA THR A 348 1.73 -7.33 -9.42
C THR A 348 2.74 -8.12 -8.62
N THR A 349 4.02 -7.98 -8.97
CA THR A 349 5.11 -8.52 -8.18
C THR A 349 5.43 -7.59 -7.00
N ILE A 350 5.66 -8.17 -5.83
CA ILE A 350 6.06 -7.47 -4.63
C ILE A 350 7.35 -8.05 -4.06
N THR A 351 8.10 -7.17 -3.41
CA THR A 351 9.14 -7.55 -2.46
C THR A 351 8.70 -7.14 -1.06
N GLY A 352 9.14 -7.88 -0.06
CA GLY A 352 8.76 -7.61 1.32
C GLY A 352 9.70 -8.27 2.31
N VAL A 353 9.38 -8.09 3.59
CA VAL A 353 10.06 -8.75 4.70
C VAL A 353 9.02 -9.50 5.51
N TYR A 354 9.26 -10.78 5.71
CA TYR A 354 8.52 -11.59 6.67
C TYR A 354 9.17 -11.41 8.05
N ASP A 355 8.41 -10.87 8.98
CA ASP A 355 8.77 -10.80 10.41
C ASP A 355 8.05 -11.93 11.14
N GLY A 356 8.82 -12.94 11.53
CA GLY A 356 8.33 -14.13 12.20
C GLY A 356 8.81 -14.21 13.64
N VAL A 357 7.87 -14.49 14.56
CA VAL A 357 8.18 -14.80 15.97
C VAL A 357 7.93 -16.29 16.23
N GLN A 358 8.91 -16.97 16.80
CA GLN A 358 8.81 -18.34 17.27
C GLN A 358 9.22 -18.45 18.73
N ILE A 359 8.62 -19.41 19.45
CA ILE A 359 9.03 -19.80 20.80
C ILE A 359 9.62 -21.20 20.70
N GLY A 360 10.95 -21.29 20.84
CA GLY A 360 11.73 -22.51 20.71
C GLY A 360 12.46 -22.88 21.99
N GLU A 361 13.28 -23.94 21.93
CA GLU A 361 14.15 -24.41 23.02
C GLU A 361 13.40 -24.60 24.35
N ILE A 362 12.19 -25.17 24.26
CA ILE A 362 11.35 -25.42 25.42
C ILE A 362 12.02 -26.44 26.35
N ARG A 363 12.23 -26.09 27.61
CA ARG A 363 12.85 -26.96 28.61
C ARG A 363 12.16 -26.88 29.97
N ALA A 364 12.21 -27.99 30.70
CA ALA A 364 11.86 -28.01 32.12
C ALA A 364 13.12 -27.78 32.96
N VAL A 365 13.08 -26.79 33.84
CA VAL A 365 14.13 -26.49 34.81
C VAL A 365 13.59 -26.81 36.20
N VAL A 366 14.26 -27.73 36.90
CA VAL A 366 13.94 -28.07 38.28
C VAL A 366 14.85 -27.24 39.18
N ASP A 367 14.25 -26.33 39.95
CA ASP A 367 14.98 -25.56 40.95
C ASP A 367 15.32 -26.49 42.14
N ARG A 368 16.38 -26.16 42.88
CA ARG A 368 16.78 -26.94 44.05
C ARG A 368 15.62 -26.96 45.05
N CYS A 369 15.25 -28.15 45.52
CA CYS A 369 14.17 -28.28 46.49
C CYS A 369 14.56 -27.60 47.81
N GLU A 370 13.63 -26.85 48.37
CA GLU A 370 13.84 -26.09 49.60
C GLU A 370 13.03 -26.69 50.75
N PRO A 371 13.54 -26.67 51.99
CA PRO A 371 12.78 -27.10 53.15
C PRO A 371 11.50 -26.27 53.30
N VAL A 372 10.39 -26.93 53.65
CA VAL A 372 9.13 -26.26 53.95
C VAL A 372 9.26 -25.55 55.30
N VAL A 373 8.94 -24.26 55.33
CA VAL A 373 8.94 -23.45 56.56
C VAL A 373 7.93 -24.02 57.55
N ASP A 374 8.33 -24.15 58.82
CA ASP A 374 7.51 -24.68 59.91
C ASP A 374 6.98 -26.12 59.70
N ALA A 375 7.70 -26.93 58.91
CA ALA A 375 7.34 -28.32 58.70
C ALA A 375 7.40 -29.14 60.00
N LYS A 376 6.42 -30.04 60.19
CA LYS A 376 6.40 -30.93 61.35
C LYS A 376 7.59 -31.88 61.30
N PRO A 377 8.33 -32.08 62.41
CA PRO A 377 9.43 -33.04 62.44
C PRO A 377 8.92 -34.43 62.07
N CYS A 378 9.71 -35.14 61.27
CA CYS A 378 9.43 -36.52 60.99
C CYS A 378 9.89 -37.41 62.15
N PRO A 379 9.04 -38.35 62.61
CA PRO A 379 9.30 -39.19 63.77
C PRO A 379 10.40 -40.24 63.54
#